data_AF-A0A2M6YZ49-F1
#
_entry.id   AF-A0A2M6YZ49-F1
#
_cell.length_a   1.000
_cell.length_b   1.000
_cell.length_c   1.000
_cell.angle_alpha   90.00
_cell.angle_beta   90.00
_cell.angle_gamma   90.00
#
_symmetry.space_group_name_H-M   'P 1'
#
loop_
_entity.id
_entity.type
_entity.pdbx_description
1 polymer ?
#
loop_
_entity_poly.entity_id
_entity_poly.type
_entity_poly.pdbx_seq_one_letter_code
_entity_poly.pdbx_strand_id
1 'polypeptide(L)'
;MEKIHFLRNGYRFGMQVFIVWLGQNLINISVYAADARAHVLPLLGKGTHDWSYMLGTLGLLEHDAGIGHVFFGLGILAFVIALLLPLKSGIETV
;
A
#
# COMPACT_ATOMS: atom_id res chain seq x y z
N MET A 1 -6.82 23.06 -27.38
CA MET A 1 -6.97 21.59 -27.19
C MET A 1 -5.83 20.99 -26.34
N GLU A 2 -4.66 21.62 -26.22
CA GLU A 2 -3.52 21.10 -25.44
C GLU A 2 -3.75 20.95 -23.92
N LYS A 3 -4.51 21.85 -23.29
CA LYS A 3 -4.73 21.81 -21.83
C LYS A 3 -5.45 20.53 -21.36
N ILE A 4 -6.34 19.97 -22.18
CA ILE A 4 -7.10 18.75 -21.85
C ILE A 4 -6.20 17.50 -21.88
N HIS A 5 -5.22 17.46 -22.80
CA HIS A 5 -4.24 16.38 -22.87
C HIS A 5 -3.28 16.40 -21.68
N PHE A 6 -2.79 17.58 -21.28
CA PHE A 6 -1.93 17.73 -20.11
C PHE A 6 -2.65 17.32 -18.82
N LEU A 7 -3.89 17.76 -18.62
CA LEU A 7 -4.69 17.35 -17.46
C LEU A 7 -4.86 15.82 -17.43
N ARG A 8 -5.29 15.21 -18.53
CA ARG A 8 -5.54 13.76 -18.60
C ARG A 8 -4.28 12.90 -18.44
N ASN A 9 -3.13 13.35 -18.93
CA ASN A 9 -1.85 12.62 -18.77
C ASN A 9 -1.18 12.89 -17.41
N GLY A 10 -1.30 14.10 -16.85
CA GLY A 10 -0.81 14.43 -15.51
C GLY A 10 -1.47 13.59 -14.42
N TYR A 11 -2.78 13.32 -14.55
CA TYR A 11 -3.49 12.40 -13.65
C TYR A 11 -2.96 10.97 -13.71
N ARG A 12 -2.42 10.50 -14.85
CA ARG A 12 -1.91 9.12 -14.99
C ARG A 12 -0.58 8.92 -14.29
N PHE A 13 0.34 9.87 -14.44
CA PHE A 13 1.61 9.84 -13.72
C PHE A 13 1.38 9.92 -12.20
N GLY A 14 0.55 10.88 -11.76
CA GLY A 14 0.20 11.01 -10.35
C GLY A 14 -0.48 9.75 -9.79
N MET A 15 -1.37 9.13 -10.57
CA MET A 15 -2.02 7.87 -10.21
C MET A 15 -0.99 6.73 -10.03
N GLN A 16 -0.04 6.57 -10.94
CA GLN A 16 0.99 5.54 -10.82
C GLN A 16 1.86 5.74 -9.57
N VAL A 17 2.32 6.97 -9.33
CA VAL A 17 3.09 7.31 -8.13
C VAL A 17 2.28 7.00 -6.87
N PHE A 18 1.00 7.36 -6.84
CA PHE A 18 0.11 7.04 -5.74
C PHE A 18 -0.06 5.52 -5.55
N ILE A 19 -0.22 4.75 -6.61
CA ILE A 19 -0.37 3.28 -6.53
C ILE A 19 0.92 2.62 -6.03
N VAL A 20 2.09 3.08 -6.47
CA VAL A 20 3.38 2.62 -5.94
C VAL A 20 3.48 2.94 -4.44
N TRP A 21 3.13 4.17 -4.05
CA TRP A 21 3.13 4.58 -2.66
C TRP A 21 2.15 3.76 -1.81
N LEU A 22 0.94 3.49 -2.32
CA LEU A 22 -0.05 2.63 -1.68
C LEU A 22 0.47 1.21 -1.51
N GLY A 23 1.09 0.63 -2.55
CA GLY A 23 1.69 -0.70 -2.51
C GLY A 23 2.76 -0.82 -1.42
N GLN A 24 3.67 0.15 -1.34
CA GLN A 24 4.69 0.19 -0.29
C GLN A 24 4.08 0.25 1.12
N ASN A 25 3.03 1.06 1.31
CA ASN A 25 2.35 1.15 2.60
C ASN A 25 1.63 -0.16 2.97
N LEU A 26 1.00 -0.84 2.00
CA LEU A 26 0.36 -2.13 2.22
C LEU A 26 1.38 -3.21 2.63
N ILE A 27 2.57 -3.23 2.03
CA ILE A 27 3.65 -4.14 2.47
C ILE A 27 4.12 -3.78 3.88
N ASN A 28 4.31 -2.51 4.20
CA ASN A 28 4.68 -2.12 5.57
C ASN A 28 3.61 -2.59 6.57
N ILE A 29 2.33 -2.32 6.28
CA ILE A 29 1.20 -2.79 7.09
C ILE A 29 1.21 -4.31 7.24
N SER A 30 1.49 -5.06 6.17
CA SER A 30 1.48 -6.53 6.20
C SER A 30 2.38 -7.12 7.29
N VAL A 31 3.56 -6.51 7.49
CA VAL A 31 4.55 -6.95 8.46
C VAL A 31 4.08 -6.71 9.89
N TYR A 32 3.53 -5.52 10.18
CA TYR A 32 3.01 -5.21 11.51
C TYR A 32 1.71 -5.95 11.84
N ALA A 33 0.84 -6.15 10.84
CA ALA A 33 -0.39 -6.93 11.01
C ALA A 33 -0.08 -8.40 11.28
N ALA A 34 0.92 -8.98 10.62
CA ALA A 34 1.36 -10.35 10.87
C ALA A 34 2.05 -10.54 12.23
N ASP A 35 2.64 -9.49 12.80
CA ASP A 35 3.31 -9.51 14.11
C ASP A 35 2.35 -9.24 15.29
N ALA A 36 1.03 -9.14 15.05
CA ALA A 36 0.06 -8.67 16.04
C ALA A 36 -0.04 -9.52 17.32
N ARG A 37 0.30 -10.81 17.28
CA ARG A 37 0.43 -11.66 18.49
C ARG A 37 1.86 -11.82 18.98
N ALA A 38 2.82 -11.87 18.05
CA ALA A 38 4.19 -12.25 18.35
C ALA A 38 4.99 -11.10 18.98
N HIS A 39 4.65 -9.85 18.65
CA HIS A 39 5.28 -8.63 19.17
C HIS A 39 6.80 -8.67 19.08
N VAL A 40 7.33 -9.26 18.01
CA VAL A 40 8.77 -9.38 17.77
C VAL A 40 9.34 -8.03 17.34
N LEU A 41 8.54 -7.22 16.64
CA LEU A 41 8.98 -5.94 16.14
C LEU A 41 8.96 -4.86 17.22
N PRO A 42 10.01 -4.02 17.29
CA PRO A 42 9.97 -2.86 18.16
C PRO A 42 8.85 -1.92 17.70
N LEU A 43 8.17 -1.31 18.67
CA LEU A 43 7.16 -0.30 18.37
C LEU A 43 7.80 0.90 17.68
N LEU A 44 7.17 1.34 16.59
CA LEU A 44 7.44 2.66 16.00
C LEU A 44 6.74 3.72 16.84
N GLY A 45 7.23 3.97 18.06
CA GLY A 45 6.67 4.96 18.98
C GLY A 45 6.55 4.45 20.42
N LYS A 46 5.67 5.09 21.19
CA LYS A 46 5.33 4.70 22.57
C LYS A 46 3.87 4.27 22.60
N GLY A 47 3.54 3.13 23.21
CA GLY A 47 2.14 2.72 23.39
C GLY A 47 1.90 1.22 23.23
N THR A 48 0.67 0.88 22.84
CA THR A 48 0.18 -0.50 22.63
C THR A 48 0.45 -0.95 21.19
N HIS A 49 0.59 -2.25 20.95
CA HIS A 49 0.62 -2.80 19.59
C HIS A 49 -0.75 -2.60 18.91
N ASP A 50 -0.86 -1.58 18.05
CA ASP A 50 -2.13 -1.17 17.39
C ASP A 50 -2.84 -2.35 16.72
N TRP A 51 -2.12 -3.16 15.95
CA TRP A 51 -2.68 -4.34 15.30
C TRP A 51 -3.17 -5.41 16.27
N SER A 52 -2.48 -5.59 17.41
CA SER A 52 -2.92 -6.50 18.46
C SER A 52 -4.26 -6.04 19.06
N TYR A 53 -4.38 -4.75 19.33
CA TYR A 53 -5.61 -4.14 19.83
C TYR A 53 -6.75 -4.22 18.80
N MET A 54 -6.51 -3.80 17.56
CA MET A 54 -7.52 -3.82 16.49
C MET A 54 -8.01 -5.23 16.19
N LEU A 55 -7.09 -6.19 16.00
CA LEU A 55 -7.49 -7.57 15.71
C LEU A 55 -8.11 -8.26 16.93
N GLY A 56 -7.65 -7.93 18.15
CA GLY A 56 -8.25 -8.41 19.39
C GLY A 56 -9.70 -7.96 19.55
N THR A 57 -9.98 -6.67 19.35
CA THR A 57 -11.35 -6.12 19.42
C THR A 57 -12.29 -6.67 18.36
N LEU A 58 -11.76 -7.07 17.20
CA LEU A 58 -12.51 -7.73 16.13
C LEU A 58 -12.65 -9.25 16.30
N GLY A 59 -12.00 -9.85 17.30
CA GLY A 59 -11.96 -11.31 17.46
C GLY A 59 -11.15 -12.03 16.37
N LEU A 60 -10.29 -11.31 15.65
CA LEU A 60 -9.50 -11.80 14.52
C LEU A 60 -8.02 -11.99 14.86
N LEU A 61 -7.63 -11.85 16.13
CA LEU A 61 -6.23 -11.88 16.55
C LEU A 61 -5.50 -13.17 16.14
N GLU A 62 -6.20 -14.31 16.12
CA GLU A 62 -5.61 -15.58 15.68
C GLU A 62 -5.30 -15.66 14.17
N HIS A 63 -5.86 -14.75 13.40
CA HIS A 63 -5.72 -14.66 11.95
C HIS A 63 -4.70 -13.58 11.52
N ASP A 64 -3.95 -13.00 12.46
CA ASP A 64 -2.94 -11.96 12.24
C ASP A 64 -2.01 -12.23 11.05
N ALA A 65 -1.39 -13.41 11.01
CA ALA A 65 -0.53 -13.82 9.91
C ALA A 65 -1.28 -13.89 8.57
N GLY A 66 -2.49 -14.44 8.56
CA GLY A 66 -3.33 -14.51 7.35
C GLY A 66 -3.71 -13.13 6.83
N ILE A 67 -4.07 -12.22 7.73
CA ILE A 67 -4.37 -10.81 7.43
C ILE A 67 -3.13 -10.09 6.88
N GLY A 68 -1.96 -10.35 7.47
CA GLY A 68 -0.68 -9.89 6.92
C GLY A 68 -0.47 -10.34 5.47
N HIS A 69 -0.67 -11.63 5.18
CA HIS A 69 -0.56 -12.14 3.79
C HIS A 69 -1.55 -11.47 2.83
N VAL A 70 -2.77 -11.16 3.28
CA VAL A 70 -3.75 -10.41 2.47
C VAL A 70 -3.23 -9.01 2.14
N PHE A 71 -2.72 -8.26 3.12
CA PHE A 71 -2.12 -6.95 2.87
C PHE A 71 -0.91 -7.03 1.94
N PHE A 72 -0.06 -8.05 2.10
CA PHE A 72 1.06 -8.27 1.21
C PHE A 72 0.60 -8.53 -0.23
N GLY A 73 -0.38 -9.41 -0.42
CA GLY A 73 -0.97 -9.69 -1.73
C GLY A 73 -1.57 -8.45 -2.39
N LEU A 74 -2.25 -7.60 -1.62
CA LEU A 74 -2.76 -6.31 -2.11
C LEU A 74 -1.63 -5.35 -2.49
N GLY A 75 -0.54 -5.33 -1.74
CA GLY A 75 0.65 -4.54 -2.06
C GLY A 75 1.31 -4.98 -3.37
N ILE A 76 1.48 -6.28 -3.57
CA ILE A 76 1.97 -6.85 -4.84
C ILE A 76 1.03 -6.51 -5.98
N LEU A 77 -0.28 -6.66 -5.79
CA LEU A 77 -1.28 -6.29 -6.79
C LEU A 77 -1.18 -4.81 -7.17
N ALA A 78 -0.99 -3.91 -6.21
CA ALA A 78 -0.77 -2.50 -6.47
C ALA A 78 0.47 -2.27 -7.36
N PHE A 79 1.61 -2.91 -7.08
CA PHE A 79 2.79 -2.79 -7.93
C PHE A 79 2.56 -3.35 -9.34
N VAL A 80 1.86 -4.48 -9.48
CA VAL A 80 1.50 -5.02 -10.80
C VAL A 80 0.64 -4.02 -11.57
N ILE A 81 -0.37 -3.41 -10.93
CA ILE A 81 -1.19 -2.37 -11.56
C ILE A 81 -0.33 -1.16 -11.96
N ALA A 82 0.59 -0.71 -11.10
CA ALA A 82 1.46 0.42 -11.40
C ALA A 82 2.35 0.17 -12.64
N LEU A 83 2.86 -1.06 -12.80
CA LEU A 83 3.67 -1.47 -13.95
C LEU A 83 2.85 -1.60 -15.24
N LEU A 84 1.60 -2.08 -15.14
CA LEU A 84 0.72 -2.28 -16.30
C LEU A 84 0.06 -0.99 -16.78
N LEU A 85 -0.10 0.01 -15.91
CA LEU A 85 -0.49 1.35 -16.35
C LEU A 85 0.67 1.93 -17.17
N PRO A 86 0.47 2.34 -18.44
CA PRO A 86 1.55 2.93 -19.22
C PRO A 86 1.87 4.34 -18.72
N LEU A 87 3.15 4.59 -18.41
CA LEU A 87 3.71 5.93 -18.26
C LEU A 87 3.61 6.65 -19.62
N LYS A 88 2.51 7.35 -19.89
CA LYS A 88 2.50 8.37 -20.93
C LYS A 88 2.88 9.69 -20.29
N SER A 89 4.19 9.97 -20.27
CA SER A 89 4.65 11.33 -20.03
C SER A 89 4.12 12.20 -21.16
N GLY A 90 3.49 13.33 -20.84
CA GLY A 90 3.13 14.35 -21.82
C GLY A 90 4.33 15.13 -22.35
N ILE A 91 5.52 14.51 -22.33
CA ILE A 91 6.73 15.12 -22.87
C ILE A 91 6.72 14.76 -24.35
N GLU A 92 6.07 15.61 -25.13
CA GLU A 92 6.28 15.65 -26.57
C GLU A 92 7.78 15.93 -26.78
N THR A 93 8.46 14.97 -27.38
CA THR A 93 9.82 15.15 -27.89
C THR A 93 9.75 16.26 -28.94
N VAL A 94 10.23 17.45 -28.55
CA VAL A 94 10.58 18.52 -29.48
C VAL A 94 11.70 18.05 -30.39
#